data_AF-A0A1I3KG80-F1
#
_entry.id   AF-A0A1I3KG80-F1
#
_cell.length_a   1.000
_cell.length_b   1.000
_cell.length_c   1.000
_cell.angle_alpha   90.00
_cell.angle_beta   90.00
_cell.angle_gamma   90.00
#
_symmetry.space_group_name_H-M   'P 1'
#
loop_
_entity.id
_entity.type
_entity.pdbx_description
1 polymer ?
#
loop_
_entity_poly.entity_id
_entity_poly.type
_entity_poly.pdbx_seq_one_letter_code
_entity_poly.pdbx_strand_id
1 'polypeptide(L)'
;MTDSSPPPVSSIRNLGPASDASFARAGIASADALRELGADAAYARLLATGSRPHFIGYYALVMGLQGRPWNDCKGKEKDALRDRFDKIVAGARADESAAPIGIEATLNEIGTGLKR
;
A
#
# COMPACT_ATOMS: atom_id res chain seq x y z
N MET A 1 2.89 33.47 10.90
CA MET A 1 2.49 32.53 9.83
C MET A 1 3.03 31.18 10.21
N THR A 2 2.19 30.26 10.69
CA THR A 2 2.61 28.87 10.88
C THR A 2 2.70 28.23 9.51
N ASP A 3 3.92 28.11 8.99
CA ASP A 3 4.20 27.25 7.86
C ASP A 3 4.07 25.79 8.35
N SER A 4 2.86 25.27 8.37
CA SER A 4 2.59 23.89 8.73
C SER A 4 2.37 23.11 7.45
N SER A 5 3.47 22.61 6.88
CA SER A 5 3.40 21.53 5.91
C SER A 5 2.62 20.35 6.52
N PRO A 6 1.69 19.72 5.78
CA PRO A 6 0.87 18.64 6.30
C PRO A 6 1.77 17.47 6.77
N PRO A 7 1.39 16.77 7.85
CA PRO A 7 2.24 15.74 8.43
C PRO A 7 2.52 14.62 7.40
N PRO A 8 3.76 14.11 7.33
CA PRO A 8 4.12 13.06 6.39
C PRO A 8 3.38 11.76 6.73
N VAL A 9 3.29 10.84 5.78
CA VAL A 9 2.64 9.53 5.96
C VAL A 9 3.25 8.73 7.11
N SER A 10 4.56 8.82 7.31
CA SER A 10 5.31 8.20 8.40
C SER A 10 4.95 8.72 9.80
N SER A 11 4.17 9.80 9.91
CA SER A 11 3.58 10.23 11.18
C SER A 11 2.46 9.29 11.66
N ILE A 12 1.90 8.48 10.77
CA ILE A 12 0.93 7.44 11.13
C ILE A 12 1.67 6.26 11.77
N ARG A 13 1.12 5.77 12.89
CA ARG A 13 1.66 4.60 13.59
C ARG A 13 1.90 3.43 12.64
N ASN A 14 2.99 2.69 12.87
CA ASN A 14 3.47 1.56 12.06
C ASN A 14 4.03 1.92 10.68
N LEU A 15 3.92 3.18 10.23
CA LEU A 15 4.53 3.64 8.99
C LEU A 15 5.86 4.34 9.29
N GLY A 16 6.84 4.13 8.42
CA GLY A 16 8.17 4.73 8.52
C GLY A 16 8.53 5.51 7.26
N PRO A 17 9.72 6.12 7.18
CA PRO A 17 10.13 6.95 6.04
C PRO A 17 10.06 6.24 4.67
N ALA A 18 10.22 4.92 4.62
CA ALA A 18 10.03 4.14 3.39
C ALA A 18 8.58 4.18 2.87
N SER A 19 7.61 4.34 3.78
CA SER A 19 6.20 4.54 3.45
C SER A 19 6.00 5.91 2.80
N ASP A 20 6.64 6.98 3.28
CA ASP A 20 6.54 8.32 2.67
C ASP A 20 6.89 8.28 1.18
N ALA A 21 8.07 7.75 0.85
CA ALA A 21 8.51 7.67 -0.54
C ALA A 21 7.57 6.81 -1.39
N SER A 22 7.04 5.72 -0.83
CA SER A 22 6.20 4.78 -1.57
C SER A 22 4.79 5.32 -1.80
N PHE A 23 4.18 5.94 -0.81
CA PHE A 23 2.89 6.60 -0.93
C PHE A 23 2.98 7.89 -1.76
N ALA A 24 4.09 8.64 -1.68
CA ALA A 24 4.30 9.80 -2.53
C ALA A 24 4.34 9.43 -4.03
N ARG A 25 5.02 8.32 -4.40
CA ARG A 25 4.96 7.78 -5.77
C ARG A 25 3.52 7.42 -6.20
N ALA A 26 2.69 7.02 -5.25
CA ALA A 26 1.27 6.72 -5.46
C ALA A 26 0.36 7.96 -5.38
N GLY A 27 0.93 9.17 -5.36
CA GLY A 27 0.20 10.44 -5.30
C GLY A 27 -0.41 10.75 -3.92
N ILE A 28 0.06 10.11 -2.86
CA ILE A 28 -0.42 10.28 -1.48
C ILE A 28 0.73 10.87 -0.65
N ALA A 29 0.74 12.20 -0.53
CA ALA A 29 1.89 12.94 0.02
C ALA A 29 1.76 13.30 1.51
N SER A 30 0.63 13.03 2.16
CA SER A 30 0.40 13.37 3.57
C SER A 30 -0.38 12.31 4.33
N ALA A 31 -0.25 12.32 5.66
CA ALA A 31 -1.03 11.47 6.54
C ALA A 31 -2.53 11.77 6.47
N ASP A 32 -2.92 13.02 6.27
CA ASP A 32 -4.33 13.40 6.18
C ASP A 32 -4.96 12.88 4.88
N ALA A 33 -4.27 13.02 3.74
CA ALA A 33 -4.70 12.43 2.48
C ALA A 33 -4.81 10.91 2.58
N LEU A 34 -3.89 10.26 3.31
CA LEU A 34 -3.93 8.82 3.53
C LEU A 34 -5.12 8.40 4.43
N ARG A 35 -5.47 9.19 5.45
CA ARG A 35 -6.65 8.96 6.31
C ARG A 35 -7.95 9.14 5.55
N GLU A 36 -8.06 10.21 4.75
CA GLU A 36 -9.24 10.50 3.93
C GLU A 36 -9.48 9.41 2.88
N LEU A 37 -8.42 8.92 2.25
CA LEU A 37 -8.50 7.86 1.24
C LEU A 37 -8.80 6.48 1.85
N GLY A 38 -8.28 6.21 3.04
CA GLY A 38 -8.39 4.93 3.72
C GLY A 38 -7.41 3.86 3.21
N ALA A 39 -7.23 2.80 4.00
CA ALA A 39 -6.19 1.79 3.77
C ALA A 39 -6.32 1.06 2.44
N ASP A 40 -7.52 0.58 2.09
CA ASP A 40 -7.73 -0.29 0.94
C ASP A 40 -7.44 0.44 -0.38
N ALA A 41 -8.02 1.63 -0.54
CA ALA A 41 -7.80 2.46 -1.73
C ALA A 41 -6.37 2.98 -1.82
N ALA A 42 -5.77 3.37 -0.69
CA ALA A 42 -4.36 3.78 -0.66
C ALA A 42 -3.41 2.64 -1.03
N TYR A 43 -3.67 1.42 -0.54
CA TYR A 43 -2.86 0.26 -0.87
C TYR A 43 -3.03 -0.17 -2.33
N ALA A 44 -4.25 -0.06 -2.89
CA ALA A 44 -4.49 -0.29 -4.31
C ALA A 44 -3.66 0.68 -5.18
N ARG A 45 -3.64 1.98 -4.85
CA ARG A 45 -2.78 2.96 -5.55
C ARG A 45 -1.30 2.63 -5.41
N LEU A 46 -0.88 2.17 -4.22
CA LEU A 46 0.50 1.75 -4.00
C LEU A 46 0.88 0.57 -4.92
N LEU A 47 0.01 -0.43 -5.06
CA LEU A 47 0.25 -1.56 -5.98
C LEU A 47 0.29 -1.11 -7.45
N ALA A 48 -0.57 -0.16 -7.85
CA ALA A 48 -0.58 0.37 -9.22
C ALA A 48 0.74 1.05 -9.64
N THR A 49 1.57 1.46 -8.68
CA THR A 49 2.93 1.97 -8.93
C THR A 49 4.00 0.87 -9.03
N GLY A 50 3.61 -0.40 -9.10
CA GLY A 50 4.52 -1.56 -9.20
C GLY A 50 5.04 -2.06 -7.85
N SER A 51 4.54 -1.53 -6.73
CA SER A 51 4.94 -2.00 -5.40
C SER A 51 4.59 -3.47 -5.21
N ARG A 52 5.54 -4.25 -4.69
CA ARG A 52 5.33 -5.69 -4.43
C ARG A 52 4.29 -5.88 -3.31
N PRO A 53 3.25 -6.72 -3.51
CA PRO A 53 2.26 -7.02 -2.50
C PRO A 53 2.90 -7.61 -1.25
N HIS A 54 2.54 -7.06 -0.10
CA HIS A 54 3.07 -7.46 1.19
C HIS A 54 2.00 -7.35 2.28
N PHE A 55 1.45 -8.50 2.67
CA PHE A 55 0.30 -8.56 3.59
C PHE A 55 0.57 -7.91 4.94
N ILE A 56 1.78 -8.09 5.51
CA ILE A 56 2.16 -7.43 6.77
C ILE A 56 2.13 -5.91 6.63
N GLY A 57 2.59 -5.38 5.49
CA GLY A 57 2.58 -3.94 5.23
C GLY A 57 1.16 -3.39 5.11
N TYR A 58 0.28 -4.14 4.42
CA TYR A 58 -1.12 -3.78 4.30
C TYR A 58 -1.84 -3.69 5.66
N TYR A 59 -1.77 -4.73 6.50
CA TYR A 59 -2.49 -4.65 7.76
C TYR A 59 -1.79 -3.73 8.77
N ALA A 60 -0.48 -3.50 8.67
CA ALA A 60 0.21 -2.48 9.47
C ALA A 60 -0.32 -1.08 9.17
N LEU A 61 -0.62 -0.77 7.90
CA LEU A 61 -1.31 0.45 7.48
C LEU A 61 -2.72 0.52 8.10
N VAL A 62 -3.51 -0.56 8.01
CA VAL A 62 -4.87 -0.58 8.58
C VAL A 62 -4.84 -0.32 10.09
N MET A 63 -3.98 -1.03 10.82
CA MET A 63 -3.80 -0.82 12.26
C MET A 63 -3.29 0.60 12.55
N GLY A 64 -2.39 1.13 11.71
CA GLY A 64 -1.85 2.48 11.83
C GLY A 64 -2.93 3.56 11.77
N LEU A 65 -3.85 3.46 10.79
CA LEU A 65 -4.97 4.39 10.64
C LEU A 65 -5.96 4.33 11.80
N GLN A 66 -6.07 3.17 12.46
CA GLN A 66 -6.86 2.99 13.68
C GLN A 66 -6.13 3.43 14.95
N GLY A 67 -4.86 3.81 14.85
CA GLY A 67 -4.04 4.11 16.02
C GLY A 67 -3.74 2.87 16.88
N ARG A 68 -3.60 1.68 16.27
CA ARG A 68 -3.27 0.42 16.97
C ARG A 68 -1.87 -0.07 16.58
N PRO A 69 -1.16 -0.80 17.47
CA PRO A 69 0.09 -1.44 17.09
C PRO A 69 -0.20 -2.54 16.05
N TRP A 70 0.72 -2.73 15.09
CA TRP A 70 0.49 -3.66 13.98
C TRP A 70 0.17 -5.10 14.42
N ASN A 71 0.74 -5.56 15.55
CA ASN A 71 0.56 -6.91 16.08
C ASN A 71 -0.76 -7.13 16.85
N ASP A 72 -1.63 -6.13 16.91
CA ASP A 72 -2.93 -6.24 17.60
C ASP A 72 -3.98 -6.99 16.78
N CYS A 73 -3.83 -7.02 15.45
CA CYS A 73 -4.74 -7.75 14.57
C CYS A 73 -4.60 -9.27 14.72
N LYS A 74 -5.64 -9.94 15.25
CA LYS A 74 -5.61 -11.37 15.60
C LYS A 74 -6.89 -12.11 15.18
N GLY A 75 -6.77 -13.44 15.03
CA GLY A 75 -7.90 -14.33 14.72
C GLY A 75 -8.71 -13.87 13.51
N LYS A 76 -10.03 -13.83 13.66
CA LYS A 76 -10.98 -13.47 12.59
C LYS A 76 -10.71 -12.11 11.93
N GLU A 77 -10.17 -11.14 12.67
CA GLU A 77 -9.82 -9.84 12.09
C GLU A 77 -8.70 -9.98 11.05
N LYS A 78 -7.68 -10.78 11.37
CA LYS A 78 -6.55 -11.05 10.47
C LYS A 78 -7.01 -11.79 9.21
N ASP A 79 -7.92 -12.75 9.37
CA ASP A 79 -8.49 -13.49 8.24
C ASP A 79 -9.29 -12.55 7.33
N ALA A 80 -10.13 -11.68 7.90
CA ALA A 80 -10.87 -10.68 7.13
C ALA A 80 -9.97 -9.64 6.44
N LEU A 81 -8.78 -9.35 6.99
CA LEU A 81 -7.78 -8.52 6.31
C LEU A 81 -7.07 -9.28 5.21
N ARG A 82 -6.83 -10.58 5.37
CA ARG A 82 -6.27 -11.42 4.30
C ARG A 82 -7.20 -11.42 3.09
N ASP A 83 -8.50 -11.64 3.30
CA ASP A 83 -9.48 -11.65 2.22
C ASP A 83 -9.55 -10.31 1.48
N ARG A 84 -9.48 -9.19 2.21
CA ARG A 84 -9.44 -7.85 1.60
C ARG A 84 -8.15 -7.63 0.82
N PHE A 85 -7.01 -7.99 1.39
CA PHE A 85 -5.71 -7.90 0.72
C PHE A 85 -5.69 -8.70 -0.58
N ASP A 86 -6.16 -9.94 -0.57
CA ASP A 86 -6.16 -10.80 -1.75
C ASP A 86 -7.06 -10.23 -2.87
N LYS A 87 -8.21 -9.63 -2.51
CA LYS A 87 -9.06 -8.90 -3.46
C LYS A 87 -8.35 -7.69 -4.08
N ILE A 88 -7.65 -6.90 -3.27
CA ILE A 88 -6.89 -5.73 -3.75
C ILE A 88 -5.78 -6.17 -4.71
N VAL A 89 -5.03 -7.23 -4.36
CA VAL A 89 -3.96 -7.77 -5.21
C VAL A 89 -4.51 -8.34 -6.51
N ALA A 90 -5.64 -9.06 -6.46
CA ALA A 90 -6.30 -9.58 -7.66
C ALA A 90 -6.75 -8.44 -8.58
N GLY A 91 -7.36 -7.40 -8.03
CA GLY A 91 -7.75 -6.20 -8.79
C GLY A 91 -6.55 -5.50 -9.43
N ALA A 92 -5.46 -5.32 -8.68
CA ALA A 92 -4.25 -4.68 -9.19
C ALA A 92 -3.56 -5.49 -10.30
N ARG A 93 -3.63 -6.83 -10.25
CA ARG A 93 -3.07 -7.70 -11.31
C ARG A 93 -3.91 -7.76 -12.57
N ALA A 94 -5.22 -7.54 -12.44
CA ALA A 94 -6.15 -7.50 -13.56
C ALA A 94 -6.12 -6.16 -14.31
N ASP A 95 -5.59 -5.10 -13.69
CA ASP A 95 -5.39 -3.80 -14.33
C ASP A 95 -4.18 -3.83 -15.26
N GLU A 96 -4.43 -3.93 -16.56
CA GLU A 96 -3.39 -3.95 -17.60
C GLU A 96 -2.71 -2.58 -17.81
N SER A 97 -3.31 -1.49 -17.30
CA SER A 97 -2.74 -0.15 -17.38
C SER A 97 -1.79 0.18 -16.22
N ALA A 98 -1.79 -0.65 -15.17
CA ALA A 98 -0.93 -0.50 -14.01
C ALA A 98 0.52 -0.91 -14.30
N ALA A 99 1.47 -0.38 -13.51
CA ALA A 99 2.85 -0.80 -13.60
C ALA A 99 2.97 -2.30 -13.21
N PRO A 100 3.85 -3.08 -13.88
CA PRO A 100 4.05 -4.49 -13.55
C PRO A 100 4.40 -4.68 -12.07
N ILE A 101 3.83 -5.71 -11.45
CA ILE A 101 3.91 -5.87 -9.99
C ILE A 101 5.06 -6.81 -9.63
N GLY A 102 5.95 -6.37 -8.75
CA GLY A 102 7.05 -7.21 -8.26
C GLY A 102 8.13 -7.42 -9.34
N ILE A 103 8.56 -8.67 -9.56
CA ILE A 103 9.66 -8.98 -10.49
C ILE A 103 9.24 -8.96 -11.96
N GLU A 104 7.96 -8.78 -12.26
CA GLU A 104 7.43 -8.83 -13.62
C GLU A 104 8.03 -7.75 -14.53
N ALA A 105 8.31 -6.55 -14.00
CA ALA A 105 9.00 -5.51 -14.77
C ALA A 105 10.37 -5.98 -15.24
N THR A 106 11.18 -6.54 -14.32
CA THR A 106 12.51 -7.08 -14.63
C THR A 106 12.43 -8.26 -15.59
N LEU A 107 11.44 -9.16 -15.43
CA LEU A 107 11.26 -10.30 -16.32
C LEU A 107 10.83 -9.87 -17.74
N ASN A 108 9.99 -8.84 -17.87
CA ASN A 108 9.59 -8.28 -19.16
C ASN A 108 10.78 -7.66 -19.91
N GLU A 109 11.65 -6.92 -19.21
CA GLU A 109 12.86 -6.31 -19.80
C GLU A 109 13.82 -7.35 -20.38
N ILE A 110 13.95 -8.52 -19.75
CA ILE A 110 14.82 -9.61 -20.21
C ILE A 110 14.10 -10.60 -21.15
N GLY A 111 12.84 -10.33 -21.53
CA GLY A 111 12.06 -11.14 -22.47
C GLY A 111 11.52 -12.47 -21.92
N THR A 112 11.56 -12.68 -20.60
CA THR A 112 11.11 -13.91 -19.93
C THR A 112 9.85 -13.73 -19.06
N GLY A 113 9.26 -12.54 -19.08
CA GLY A 113 8.01 -12.25 -18.41
C GLY A 113 6.84 -13.09 -18.94
N LEU A 114 5.71 -13.06 -18.21
CA LEU A 114 4.48 -13.75 -18.60
C LEU A 114 4.11 -13.35 -20.04
N LYS A 115 4.34 -14.26 -21.00
CA LYS A 115 3.84 -14.12 -22.36
C LYS A 115 2.31 -14.21 -22.27
N ARG A 116 1.65 -13.06 -22.37
CA ARG A 116 0.20 -12.95 -22.49
C ARG A 116 -0.16 -13.01 -23.97
#